data_AF-A0A060BK46-F1
#
_entry.id   AF-A0A060BK46-F1
#
_cell.length_a   1.000
_cell.length_b   1.000
_cell.length_c   1.000
_cell.angle_alpha   90.00
_cell.angle_beta   90.00
_cell.angle_gamma   90.00
#
_symmetry.space_group_name_H-M   'P 1'
#
loop_
_entity.id
_entity.type
_entity.pdbx_description
1 polymer ?
#
loop_
_entity_poly.entity_id
_entity_poly.type
_entity_poly.pdbx_seq_one_letter_code
_entity_poly.pdbx_strand_id
1 'polypeptide(L)'
;MARFYDKRRIIVPSDKIADTMKAAIVAIEDKRFYQHHGVDPDGIARALVNNLTDESGGQQGASTITQQYVRNMLVEKGYLEGDPELVTEATEATTQRKLREMKYALTLETEMSKDEILTGYLNIAPFGPTTYGVEAAAR
;
A
#
# COMPACT_ATOMS: atom_id res chain seq x y z
N MET A 1 -32.44 -0.94 -0.51
CA MET A 1 -31.85 -0.72 -1.86
C MET A 1 -30.57 0.07 -1.68
N ALA A 2 -29.41 -0.58 -1.70
CA ALA A 2 -28.11 0.09 -1.71
C ALA A 2 -27.47 -0.19 -3.07
N ARG A 3 -27.45 0.81 -3.93
CA ARG A 3 -26.72 0.75 -5.21
C ARG A 3 -25.27 1.17 -4.98
N PHE A 4 -24.39 0.57 -5.78
CA PHE A 4 -23.05 1.03 -6.18
C PHE A 4 -21.86 0.60 -5.31
N TYR A 5 -21.26 -0.55 -5.66
CA TYR A 5 -19.79 -0.71 -5.70
C TYR A 5 -19.38 -1.57 -6.90
N ASP A 6 -20.01 -1.35 -8.05
CA ASP A 6 -19.44 -1.81 -9.31
C ASP A 6 -18.40 -0.77 -9.78
N LYS A 7 -17.29 -0.68 -9.04
CA LYS A 7 -16.10 -0.01 -9.56
C LYS A 7 -15.58 -0.91 -10.65
N ARG A 8 -15.97 -0.63 -11.90
CA ARG A 8 -15.23 -1.05 -13.10
C ARG A 8 -13.82 -0.47 -12.97
N ARG A 9 -12.96 -1.16 -12.22
CA ARG A 9 -11.54 -0.82 -12.10
C ARG A 9 -10.94 -1.21 -13.43
N ILE A 10 -10.45 -0.21 -14.14
CA ILE A 10 -9.61 -0.45 -15.30
C ILE A 10 -8.25 -0.78 -14.70
N ILE A 11 -7.90 -2.06 -14.74
CA ILE A 11 -6.56 -2.51 -14.37
C ILE A 11 -5.63 -2.00 -15.45
N VAL A 12 -4.78 -1.04 -15.08
CA VAL A 12 -3.76 -0.48 -15.95
C VAL A 12 -2.56 -1.42 -15.93
N PRO A 13 -2.19 -2.03 -17.07
CA PRO A 13 -0.98 -2.83 -17.14
C PRO A 13 0.25 -1.92 -16.96
N SER A 14 1.35 -2.49 -16.48
CA SER A 14 2.55 -1.74 -16.08
C SER A 14 3.11 -0.85 -17.21
N ASP A 15 3.04 -1.29 -18.46
CA ASP A 15 3.50 -0.57 -19.65
C ASP A 15 2.66 0.68 -19.99
N LYS A 16 1.46 0.78 -19.41
CA LYS A 16 0.57 1.94 -19.52
C LYS A 16 0.68 2.90 -18.34
N ILE A 17 1.44 2.53 -17.31
CA ILE A 17 1.76 3.42 -16.19
C ILE A 17 3.07 4.13 -16.50
N ALA A 18 3.04 5.47 -16.53
CA ALA A 18 4.23 6.27 -16.79
C ALA A 18 5.36 5.95 -15.79
N ASP A 19 6.58 5.77 -16.28
CA ASP A 19 7.73 5.44 -15.42
C ASP A 19 8.05 6.56 -14.43
N THR A 20 7.76 7.81 -14.77
CA THR A 20 7.84 8.94 -13.84
C THR A 20 6.90 8.79 -12.66
N MET A 21 5.71 8.23 -12.85
CA MET A 21 4.77 7.93 -11.75
C MET A 21 5.29 6.81 -10.86
N LYS A 22 5.78 5.71 -11.46
CA LYS A 22 6.39 4.60 -10.71
C LYS A 22 7.56 5.10 -9.86
N ALA A 23 8.46 5.88 -10.47
CA ALA A 23 9.62 6.45 -9.80
C ALA A 23 9.23 7.43 -8.69
N ALA A 24 8.23 8.29 -8.93
CA ALA A 24 7.74 9.24 -7.92
C ALA A 24 7.14 8.52 -6.70
N ILE A 25 6.30 7.51 -6.93
CA ILE A 25 5.68 6.75 -5.84
C ILE A 25 6.71 5.97 -5.04
N VAL A 26 7.67 5.32 -5.71
CA VAL A 26 8.80 4.68 -5.01
C VAL A 26 9.58 5.72 -4.20
N ALA A 27 9.90 6.88 -4.77
CA ALA A 27 10.67 7.90 -4.04
C ALA A 27 9.95 8.46 -2.81
N ILE A 28 8.62 8.61 -2.87
CA ILE A 28 7.79 9.19 -1.80
C ILE A 28 7.45 8.16 -0.72
N GLU A 29 6.93 7.00 -1.12
CA GLU A 29 6.36 6.00 -0.19
C GLU A 29 7.42 5.03 0.33
N ASP A 30 8.37 4.63 -0.51
CA ASP A 30 9.29 3.54 -0.20
C ASP A 30 10.56 3.63 -1.04
N LYS A 31 11.45 4.57 -0.69
CA LYS A 31 12.64 4.89 -1.49
C LYS A 31 13.60 3.72 -1.73
N ARG A 32 13.43 2.62 -0.98
CA ARG A 32 14.23 1.40 -1.07
C ARG A 32 13.42 0.20 -1.50
N PHE A 33 12.26 0.41 -2.10
CA PHE A 33 11.34 -0.62 -2.55
C PHE A 33 12.06 -1.79 -3.24
N TYR A 34 12.99 -1.51 -4.14
CA TYR A 34 13.74 -2.52 -4.91
C TYR A 34 14.89 -3.20 -4.14
N GLN A 35 15.19 -2.80 -2.91
CA GLN A 35 16.35 -3.27 -2.13
C GLN A 35 15.95 -4.21 -0.98
N HIS A 36 14.68 -4.23 -0.59
CA HIS A 36 14.18 -5.09 0.49
C HIS A 36 13.17 -6.12 -0.01
N HIS A 37 12.69 -7.01 0.85
CA HIS A 37 11.74 -8.08 0.53
C HIS A 37 10.52 -7.94 1.44
N GLY A 38 9.59 -7.04 1.11
CA GLY A 38 8.34 -6.83 1.87
C GLY A 38 8.44 -5.95 3.11
N VAL A 39 9.54 -5.99 3.87
CA VAL A 39 9.78 -5.15 5.04
C VAL A 39 11.11 -4.43 4.89
N ASP A 40 11.20 -3.16 5.32
CA ASP A 40 12.42 -2.37 5.30
C ASP A 40 13.00 -2.14 6.72
N PRO A 41 13.92 -2.99 7.22
CA PRO A 41 14.48 -2.87 8.56
C PRO A 41 15.17 -1.52 8.82
N ASP A 42 15.98 -1.00 7.89
CA ASP A 42 16.60 0.30 8.13
C ASP A 42 15.60 1.45 7.91
N GLY A 43 14.45 1.19 7.27
CA GLY A 43 13.35 2.14 7.14
C GLY A 43 12.68 2.32 8.49
N ILE A 44 12.42 1.19 9.16
CA ILE A 44 11.95 1.12 10.54
C ILE A 44 12.96 1.79 11.49
N ALA A 45 14.25 1.46 11.39
CA ALA A 45 15.27 2.04 12.25
C ALA A 45 15.38 3.57 12.06
N ARG A 46 15.40 4.06 10.81
CA ARG A 46 15.39 5.50 10.53
C ARG A 46 14.14 6.19 11.06
N ALA A 47 12.96 5.62 10.82
CA ALA A 47 11.71 6.19 11.29
C ALA A 47 11.67 6.27 12.83
N LEU A 48 12.18 5.24 13.52
CA LEU A 48 12.30 5.24 14.97
C LEU A 48 13.24 6.35 15.46
N VAL A 49 14.45 6.46 14.88
CA VAL A 49 15.40 7.52 15.25
C VAL A 49 14.79 8.89 15.00
N ASN A 50 14.23 9.12 13.83
CA ASN A 50 13.63 10.41 13.47
C ASN A 50 12.47 10.77 14.40
N ASN A 51 11.55 9.83 14.68
CA ASN A 51 10.43 10.06 15.59
C ASN A 51 10.86 10.32 17.05
N LEU A 52 12.05 9.87 17.47
CA LEU A 52 12.61 10.16 18.79
C LEU A 52 13.34 11.51 18.86
N THR A 53 13.90 11.97 17.73
CA THR A 53 14.67 13.22 17.65
C THR A 53 13.86 14.41 17.16
N ASP A 54 12.68 14.17 16.56
CA ASP A 54 11.87 15.22 15.95
C ASP A 54 10.94 15.87 16.98
N GLU A 55 11.31 17.08 17.41
CA GLU A 55 10.50 17.92 18.30
C GLU A 55 9.28 18.55 17.60
N SER A 56 9.19 18.44 16.27
CA SER A 56 8.11 19.05 15.47
C SER A 56 6.83 18.22 15.37
N GLY A 57 6.83 16.99 15.91
CA GLY A 57 5.65 16.11 15.97
C GLY A 57 5.29 15.40 14.66
N GLY A 58 6.13 15.45 13.62
CA GLY A 58 5.94 14.73 12.37
C GLY A 58 6.26 13.23 12.51
N GLN A 59 5.25 12.36 12.52
CA GLN A 59 5.49 10.93 12.60
C GLN A 59 5.84 10.35 11.21
N GLN A 60 7.09 9.94 11.01
CA GLN A 60 7.50 9.21 9.82
C GLN A 60 6.97 7.77 9.88
N GLY A 61 6.22 7.38 8.84
CA GLY A 61 5.76 6.01 8.64
C GLY A 61 6.90 5.12 8.11
N ALA A 62 7.01 3.89 8.64
CA ALA A 62 8.00 2.91 8.23
C ALA A 62 7.46 1.79 7.32
N SER A 63 6.23 1.94 6.81
CA SER A 63 5.58 0.90 6.02
C SER A 63 6.01 0.93 4.55
N THR A 64 6.38 -0.23 4.03
CA THR A 64 6.77 -0.42 2.62
C THR A 64 5.56 -0.37 1.69
N ILE A 65 5.80 -0.18 0.39
CA ILE A 65 4.75 -0.28 -0.63
C ILE A 65 4.05 -1.64 -0.58
N THR A 66 4.80 -2.73 -0.38
CA THR A 66 4.25 -4.09 -0.30
C THR A 66 3.29 -4.25 0.90
N GLN A 67 3.66 -3.71 2.06
CA GLN A 67 2.80 -3.69 3.24
C GLN A 67 1.51 -2.90 3.00
N GLN A 68 1.63 -1.71 2.38
CA GLN A 68 0.47 -0.91 2.03
C GLN A 68 -0.40 -1.60 0.98
N TYR A 69 0.19 -2.32 0.02
CA TYR A 69 -0.52 -3.09 -0.99
C TYR A 69 -1.35 -4.22 -0.36
N VAL A 70 -0.76 -5.02 0.53
CA VAL A 70 -1.46 -6.05 1.31
C VAL A 70 -2.66 -5.46 2.04
N ARG A 71 -2.47 -4.35 2.75
CA ARG A 71 -3.56 -3.67 3.47
C ARG A 71 -4.70 -3.30 2.52
N ASN A 72 -4.38 -2.69 1.38
CA ASN A 72 -5.38 -2.27 0.40
C ASN A 72 -6.12 -3.47 -0.20
N MET A 73 -5.43 -4.58 -0.46
CA MET A 73 -6.04 -5.83 -0.93
C MET A 73 -7.01 -6.43 0.10
N LEU A 74 -6.65 -6.44 1.38
CA LEU A 74 -7.53 -6.96 2.45
C LEU A 74 -8.79 -6.10 2.61
N VAL A 75 -8.64 -4.77 2.56
CA VAL A 75 -9.77 -3.83 2.58
C VAL A 75 -10.69 -4.07 1.38
N GLU A 76 -10.12 -4.20 0.18
CA GLU A 76 -10.89 -4.49 -1.03
C GLU A 76 -11.62 -5.82 -0.94
N LYS A 77 -10.95 -6.86 -0.48
CA LYS A 77 -11.56 -8.17 -0.25
C LYS A 77 -12.75 -8.06 0.70
N GLY A 78 -12.60 -7.37 1.83
CA GLY A 78 -13.69 -7.15 2.78
C GLY A 78 -14.89 -6.45 2.15
N TYR A 79 -14.68 -5.42 1.32
CA TYR A 79 -15.78 -4.78 0.60
C TYR A 79 -16.47 -5.70 -0.42
N LEU A 80 -15.71 -6.50 -1.16
CA LEU A 80 -16.25 -7.42 -2.18
C LEU A 80 -17.04 -8.58 -1.55
N GLU A 81 -16.56 -9.09 -0.42
CA GLU A 81 -17.20 -10.19 0.32
C GLU A 81 -18.33 -9.70 1.25
N GLY A 82 -18.49 -8.38 1.42
CA GLY A 82 -19.46 -7.81 2.35
C GLY A 82 -19.09 -8.06 3.82
N ASP A 83 -17.79 -8.16 4.11
CA ASP A 83 -17.21 -8.43 5.42
C ASP A 83 -16.62 -7.13 6.02
N PRO A 84 -17.38 -6.40 6.85
CA PRO A 84 -16.89 -5.18 7.51
C PRO A 84 -15.86 -5.47 8.62
N GLU A 85 -15.82 -6.69 9.18
CA GLU A 85 -14.85 -7.07 10.19
C GLU A 85 -13.45 -7.16 9.56
N LEU A 86 -13.33 -7.77 8.38
CA LEU A 86 -12.07 -7.82 7.64
C LEU A 86 -11.53 -6.42 7.29
N VAL A 87 -12.41 -5.48 6.90
CA VAL A 87 -12.02 -4.09 6.64
C VAL A 87 -11.49 -3.42 7.93
N THR A 88 -12.16 -3.66 9.05
CA THR A 88 -11.75 -3.13 10.36
C THR A 88 -10.40 -3.70 10.78
N GLU A 89 -10.23 -5.03 10.70
CA GLU A 89 -8.98 -5.73 11.00
C GLU A 89 -7.82 -5.31 10.09
N ALA A 90 -8.09 -4.92 8.85
CA ALA A 90 -7.07 -4.44 7.93
C ALA A 90 -6.64 -2.99 8.23
N THR A 91 -7.49 -2.19 8.88
CA THR A 91 -7.27 -0.74 9.07
C THR A 91 -6.97 -0.33 10.51
N GLU A 92 -7.26 -1.18 11.49
CA GLU A 92 -7.07 -0.91 12.92
C GLU A 92 -5.64 -0.44 13.26
N ALA A 93 -5.51 0.50 14.18
CA ALA A 93 -4.22 1.05 14.58
C ALA A 93 -3.50 0.17 15.62
N THR A 94 -3.42 -1.14 15.37
CA THR A 94 -2.81 -2.12 16.31
C THR A 94 -1.47 -2.67 15.79
N THR A 95 -0.62 -3.08 16.74
CA THR A 95 0.63 -3.79 16.45
C THR A 95 0.34 -5.17 15.85
N GLN A 96 -0.71 -5.86 16.31
CA GLN A 96 -1.13 -7.16 15.79
C GLN A 96 -1.47 -7.08 14.30
N ARG A 97 -2.25 -6.07 13.88
CA ARG A 97 -2.48 -5.83 12.44
C ARG A 97 -1.15 -5.61 11.72
N LYS A 98 -0.26 -4.77 12.24
CA LYS A 98 1.02 -4.50 11.55
C LYS A 98 1.88 -5.76 11.39
N LEU A 99 1.93 -6.64 12.39
CA LEU A 99 2.65 -7.92 12.27
C LEU A 99 2.01 -8.85 11.24
N ARG A 100 0.68 -8.90 11.17
CA ARG A 100 -0.06 -9.64 10.13
C ARG A 100 0.22 -9.10 8.73
N GLU A 101 0.21 -7.78 8.56
CA GLU A 101 0.56 -7.08 7.32
C GLU A 101 2.01 -7.39 6.89
N MET A 102 2.98 -7.35 7.82
CA MET A 102 4.36 -7.73 7.57
C MET A 102 4.50 -9.19 7.10
N LYS A 103 3.80 -10.13 7.76
CA LYS A 103 3.82 -11.54 7.39
C LYS A 103 3.31 -11.75 5.96
N TYR A 104 2.17 -11.15 5.63
CA TYR A 104 1.63 -11.22 4.27
C TYR A 104 2.53 -10.54 3.25
N ALA A 105 3.14 -9.39 3.57
CA ALA A 105 4.07 -8.71 2.67
C ALA A 105 5.30 -9.57 2.35
N LEU A 106 5.84 -10.26 3.36
CA LEU A 106 6.94 -11.22 3.17
C LEU A 106 6.54 -12.37 2.26
N THR A 107 5.35 -12.95 2.45
CA THR A 107 4.83 -14.01 1.58
C THR A 107 4.63 -13.51 0.15
N LEU A 108 4.01 -12.34 -0.02
CA LEU A 108 3.70 -11.77 -1.33
C LEU A 108 4.97 -11.56 -2.18
N GLU A 109 6.07 -11.16 -1.56
CA GLU A 109 7.37 -10.94 -2.23
C GLU A 109 8.07 -12.24 -2.64
N THR A 110 7.57 -13.40 -2.20
CA THR A 110 8.00 -14.71 -2.72
C THR A 110 7.19 -15.17 -3.93
N GLU A 111 6.01 -14.59 -4.14
CA GLU A 111 5.06 -14.99 -5.18
C GLU A 111 4.99 -13.99 -6.34
N MET A 112 5.31 -12.72 -6.10
CA MET A 112 5.24 -11.64 -7.07
C MET A 112 6.57 -10.90 -7.17
N SER A 113 6.93 -10.48 -8.39
CA SER A 113 8.06 -9.58 -8.61
C SER A 113 7.77 -8.16 -8.11
N LYS A 114 8.83 -7.37 -7.92
CA LYS A 114 8.72 -5.96 -7.52
C LYS A 114 7.83 -5.14 -8.45
N ASP A 115 7.96 -5.36 -9.76
CA ASP A 115 7.17 -4.60 -10.74
C ASP A 115 5.71 -5.01 -10.75
N GLU A 116 5.40 -6.29 -10.50
CA GLU A 116 4.01 -6.75 -10.32
C GLU A 116 3.38 -6.17 -9.05
N ILE A 117 4.13 -6.15 -7.94
CA ILE A 117 3.67 -5.55 -6.67
C ILE A 117 3.43 -4.05 -6.85
N LEU A 118 4.37 -3.33 -7.47
CA LEU A 118 4.23 -1.89 -7.70
C LEU A 118 3.05 -1.60 -8.63
N THR A 119 2.89 -2.39 -9.69
CA THR A 119 1.76 -2.25 -10.62
C THR A 119 0.43 -2.51 -9.90
N GLY A 120 0.34 -3.57 -9.10
CA GLY A 120 -0.83 -3.88 -8.29
C GLY A 120 -1.16 -2.76 -7.31
N TYR A 121 -0.15 -2.27 -6.58
CA TYR A 121 -0.28 -1.13 -5.67
C TYR A 121 -0.85 0.10 -6.37
N LEU A 122 -0.27 0.51 -7.50
CA LEU A 122 -0.71 1.69 -8.26
C LEU A 122 -2.13 1.56 -8.82
N ASN A 123 -2.65 0.34 -8.94
CA ASN A 123 -4.02 0.09 -9.39
C ASN A 123 -5.07 0.16 -8.26
N ILE A 124 -4.65 -0.01 -7.01
CA ILE A 124 -5.59 -0.06 -5.87
C ILE A 124 -5.32 1.01 -4.81
N ALA A 125 -4.17 1.69 -4.86
CA ALA A 125 -3.81 2.74 -3.93
C ALA A 125 -4.83 3.89 -3.99
N PRO A 126 -5.22 4.44 -2.83
CA PRO A 126 -6.06 5.63 -2.77
C PRO A 126 -5.22 6.87 -3.13
N PHE A 127 -5.54 7.55 -4.22
CA PHE A 127 -4.88 8.79 -4.66
C PHE A 127 -5.71 10.05 -4.33
N GLY A 128 -6.86 9.91 -3.68
CA GLY A 128 -7.74 11.01 -3.26
C GLY A 128 -9.01 10.53 -2.54
N PRO A 129 -9.87 11.44 -2.04
CA PRO A 129 -11.03 11.10 -1.21
C PRO A 129 -12.02 10.11 -1.85
N THR A 130 -12.07 10.08 -3.19
CA THR A 130 -12.92 9.16 -3.96
C THR A 130 -12.16 8.42 -5.05
N THR A 131 -10.83 8.59 -5.13
CA THR A 131 -10.01 8.17 -6.27
C THR A 131 -9.12 7.00 -5.92
N TYR A 132 -9.34 5.87 -6.58
CA TYR A 132 -8.61 4.63 -6.36
C TYR A 132 -7.99 4.19 -7.67
N GLY A 133 -6.67 3.98 -7.67
CA GLY A 133 -5.91 3.65 -8.87
C GLY A 133 -5.45 4.87 -9.67
N VAL A 134 -4.27 4.75 -10.30
CA VAL A 134 -3.61 5.85 -11.02
C VAL A 134 -4.44 6.39 -12.18
N GLU A 135 -5.18 5.53 -12.90
CA GLU A 135 -6.04 5.98 -14.00
C GLU A 135 -7.22 6.81 -13.52
N ALA A 136 -7.79 6.48 -12.36
CA ALA A 136 -8.86 7.28 -11.79
C ALA A 136 -8.34 8.68 -11.36
N ALA A 137 -7.05 8.79 -11.03
CA ALA A 137 -6.40 10.04 -10.62
C ALA A 137 -5.88 10.89 -11.79
N ALA A 138 -5.65 10.29 -12.95
CA ALA A 138 -5.13 10.98 -14.13
C ALA A 138 -6.22 11.59 -15.03
N ARG A 139 -7.50 11.52 -14.63
CA ARG A 139 -8.65 12.09 -15.36
C ARG A 139 -9.06 13.47 -14.84
#